data_AF-A0A9Q0PPK0-F1
#
_entry.id   AF-A0A9Q0PPK0-F1
#
_cell.length_a   1.000
_cell.length_b   1.000
_cell.length_c   1.000
_cell.angle_alpha   90.00
_cell.angle_beta   90.00
_cell.angle_gamma   90.00
#
_symmetry.space_group_name_H-M   'P 1'
#
loop_
_entity.id
_entity.type
_entity.pdbx_description
1 polymer ?
#
loop_
_entity_poly.entity_id
_entity_poly.type
_entity_poly.pdbx_seq_one_letter_code
_entity_poly.pdbx_strand_id
1 'polypeptide(L)'
;MALKLPSFKFLNPSISTIRSPPLLRKFSSSSSSLPVSASGTTLREAGPASNSVSLGQLTRPDFPILHQTINNGSKLVYLDNAATSQKPIFRIHYLSAKATEKYELAREKVAAFINAEESREIVFTRNATEAINLVAYSWGFTNLKSGDEVVLTIAEHHSAIVPWQFVAQKTGAVLKFVDLNEDEVADVVQLKEMISSKTKLVVVHHISNTLGMFVRLSFCMLIDHV
;
A
#
# COMPACT_ATOMS: atom_id res chain seq x y z
N MET A 1 -21.40 -19.81 10.92
CA MET A 1 -20.59 -21.05 11.02
C MET A 1 -19.13 -20.61 11.11
N ALA A 2 -18.62 -20.42 12.33
CA ALA A 2 -17.30 -19.84 12.58
C ALA A 2 -16.26 -20.96 12.67
N LEU A 3 -15.29 -20.97 11.75
CA LEU A 3 -14.17 -21.89 11.78
C LEU A 3 -13.09 -21.33 12.72
N LYS A 4 -12.83 -22.11 13.78
CA LYS A 4 -11.87 -21.84 14.85
C LYS A 4 -10.49 -22.30 14.38
N LEU A 5 -9.55 -21.37 14.22
CA LEU A 5 -8.15 -21.70 13.92
C LEU A 5 -7.44 -22.19 15.20
N PRO A 6 -6.59 -23.23 15.15
CA PRO A 6 -5.88 -23.74 16.31
C PRO A 6 -4.74 -22.79 16.75
N SER A 7 -4.60 -22.65 18.06
CA SER A 7 -3.63 -21.81 18.75
C SER A 7 -2.26 -22.49 18.82
N PHE A 8 -1.19 -21.82 18.37
CA PHE A 8 0.18 -22.31 18.50
C PHE A 8 0.83 -21.78 19.78
N LYS A 9 1.38 -22.71 20.58
CA LYS A 9 2.16 -22.42 21.80
C LYS A 9 3.62 -22.19 21.41
N PHE A 10 4.15 -21.01 21.70
CA PHE A 10 5.60 -20.79 21.72
C PHE A 10 6.21 -21.47 22.95
N LEU A 11 7.12 -22.41 22.72
CA LEU A 11 8.00 -22.97 23.74
C LEU A 11 9.10 -21.96 24.06
N ASN A 12 9.22 -21.66 25.34
CA ASN A 12 10.11 -20.69 25.94
C ASN A 12 11.46 -21.35 26.26
N PRO A 13 12.63 -20.84 25.84
CA PRO A 13 13.89 -21.18 26.44
C PRO A 13 14.32 -20.09 27.42
N SER A 14 14.24 -20.45 28.69
CA SER A 14 14.86 -19.79 29.83
C SER A 14 16.36 -19.56 29.62
N ILE A 15 16.82 -18.31 29.69
CA ILE A 15 18.19 -17.98 30.09
C ILE A 15 18.14 -16.96 31.23
N SER A 16 18.71 -17.41 32.34
CA SER A 16 18.92 -16.75 33.61
C SER A 16 19.95 -15.61 33.52
N THR A 17 19.61 -14.49 34.15
CA THR A 17 20.40 -13.76 35.17
C THR A 17 21.91 -13.63 34.94
N ILE A 18 22.41 -12.42 34.65
CA ILE A 18 23.68 -11.88 35.18
C ILE A 18 23.61 -10.33 35.30
N ARG A 19 23.55 -9.89 36.57
CA ARG A 19 24.18 -8.74 37.27
C ARG A 19 24.51 -7.41 36.55
N SER A 20 23.95 -6.32 37.10
CA SER A 20 24.59 -4.99 37.28
C SER A 20 25.18 -4.88 38.71
N PRO A 21 25.80 -3.76 39.21
CA PRO A 21 26.58 -2.61 38.66
C PRO A 21 27.94 -2.50 39.45
N PRO A 22 28.65 -1.37 39.77
CA PRO A 22 28.47 0.08 39.50
C PRO A 22 29.75 0.89 39.14
N LEU A 23 29.57 2.21 38.87
CA LEU A 23 30.35 3.38 39.36
C LEU A 23 30.33 4.53 38.31
N LEU A 24 29.56 5.60 38.53
CA LEU A 24 29.96 6.85 39.21
C LEU A 24 31.27 7.47 38.68
N ARG A 25 31.13 8.49 37.81
CA ARG A 25 32.08 9.60 37.74
C ARG A 25 31.33 10.93 37.58
N LYS A 26 31.34 11.70 38.66
CA LYS A 26 31.00 13.13 38.70
C LYS A 26 32.02 13.90 37.88
N PHE A 27 31.58 14.87 37.07
CA PHE A 27 32.28 16.15 36.92
C PHE A 27 31.25 17.26 36.64
N SER A 28 31.54 18.41 37.23
CA SER A 28 30.66 19.52 37.56
C SER A 28 30.66 20.66 36.53
N SER A 29 29.51 21.35 36.49
CA SER A 29 29.31 22.80 36.31
C SER A 29 29.97 23.56 35.14
N SER A 30 29.12 24.06 34.25
CA SER A 30 29.05 25.51 34.01
C SER A 30 27.69 25.88 33.41
N SER A 31 26.94 26.68 34.18
CA SER A 31 25.66 27.28 33.86
C SER A 31 25.81 28.54 32.99
N SER A 32 25.01 28.64 31.93
CA SER A 32 24.65 29.94 31.33
C SER A 32 23.21 29.89 30.82
N SER A 33 22.27 30.19 31.71
CA SER A 33 20.87 30.45 31.39
C SER A 33 20.73 31.88 30.84
N LEU A 34 20.38 32.01 29.56
CA LEU A 34 19.94 33.28 28.98
C LEU A 34 18.44 33.47 29.27
N PRO A 35 17.98 34.67 29.68
CA PRO A 35 16.57 34.92 29.93
C PRO A 35 15.84 35.21 28.61
N VAL A 36 14.93 34.32 28.20
CA VAL A 36 13.95 34.65 27.14
C VAL A 36 12.71 35.21 27.81
N SER A 37 12.60 36.53 27.76
CA SER A 37 11.40 37.27 28.14
C SER A 37 10.30 36.99 27.11
N ALA A 38 9.30 36.20 27.48
CA ALA A 38 8.09 36.01 26.69
C ALA A 38 7.19 37.24 26.87
N SER A 39 7.35 38.21 25.97
CA SER A 39 6.43 39.32 25.82
C SER A 39 5.06 38.77 25.44
N GLY A 40 4.04 39.06 26.25
CA GLY A 40 2.66 38.69 25.97
C GLY A 40 2.22 39.33 24.64
N THR A 41 2.09 38.50 23.61
CA THR A 41 1.42 38.88 22.38
C THR A 41 -0.04 39.10 22.72
N THR A 42 -0.43 40.36 22.81
CA THR A 42 -1.83 40.77 22.78
C THR A 42 -2.46 40.13 21.54
N LEU A 43 -3.49 39.30 21.76
CA LEU A 43 -4.35 38.83 20.68
C LEU A 43 -4.90 40.08 20.01
N ARG A 44 -4.45 40.36 18.78
CA ARG A 44 -5.11 41.33 17.92
C ARG A 44 -6.54 40.85 17.74
N GLU A 45 -7.49 41.62 18.25
CA GLU A 45 -8.90 41.48 17.86
C GLU A 45 -8.96 41.49 16.34
N ALA A 46 -9.49 40.40 15.78
CA ALA A 46 -9.79 40.32 14.37
C ALA A 46 -10.81 41.43 14.05
N GLY A 47 -10.36 42.43 13.28
CA GLY A 47 -11.25 43.42 12.68
C GLY A 47 -12.36 42.72 11.87
N PRO A 48 -13.44 43.45 11.55
CA PRO A 48 -14.65 42.86 10.96
C PRO A 48 -14.24 42.07 9.71
N ALA A 49 -14.47 40.75 9.76
CA ALA A 49 -14.16 39.85 8.66
C ALA A 49 -14.77 40.43 7.39
N SER A 50 -13.93 40.62 6.37
CA SER A 50 -14.38 40.99 5.04
C SER A 50 -15.56 40.09 4.63
N ASN A 51 -16.51 40.62 3.87
CA ASN A 51 -17.57 39.86 3.19
C ASN A 51 -17.00 38.88 2.14
N SER A 52 -16.05 38.03 2.53
CA SER A 52 -15.48 36.97 1.72
C SER A 52 -16.39 35.75 1.86
N VAL A 53 -17.12 35.43 0.79
CA VAL A 53 -17.93 34.22 0.72
C VAL A 53 -17.02 33.00 0.98
N SER A 54 -17.39 32.16 1.95
CA SER A 54 -16.64 30.94 2.23
C SER A 54 -16.77 29.94 1.08
N LEU A 55 -15.74 29.10 0.87
CA LEU A 55 -15.79 28.03 -0.13
C LEU A 55 -17.02 27.11 0.04
N GLY A 56 -17.43 26.88 1.28
CA GLY A 56 -18.64 26.11 1.60
C GLY A 56 -19.93 26.78 1.12
N GLN A 57 -20.04 28.12 1.23
CA GLN A 57 -21.19 28.85 0.70
C GLN A 57 -21.22 28.86 -0.84
N LEU A 58 -20.06 28.94 -1.49
CA LEU A 58 -19.96 28.90 -2.96
C LEU A 58 -20.37 27.53 -3.54
N THR A 59 -20.01 26.43 -2.87
CA THR A 59 -20.16 25.07 -3.40
C THR A 59 -21.41 24.34 -2.91
N ARG A 60 -22.06 24.81 -1.83
CA ARG A 60 -23.29 24.19 -1.29
C ARG A 60 -24.42 24.00 -2.32
N PRO A 61 -24.67 24.91 -3.30
CA PRO A 61 -25.70 24.71 -4.33
C PRO A 61 -25.50 23.44 -5.17
N ASP A 62 -24.25 22.97 -5.32
CA ASP A 62 -23.94 21.82 -6.16
C ASP A 62 -24.43 20.50 -5.54
N PHE A 63 -24.69 20.47 -4.23
CA PHE A 63 -25.08 19.28 -3.46
C PHE A 63 -26.58 19.32 -3.10
N PRO A 64 -27.50 18.86 -3.97
CA PRO A 64 -28.94 18.95 -3.77
C PRO A 64 -29.42 18.29 -2.47
N ILE A 65 -28.74 17.24 -2.02
CA ILE A 65 -29.03 16.55 -0.76
C ILE A 65 -28.88 17.45 0.47
N LEU A 66 -28.08 18.53 0.42
CA LEU A 66 -27.91 19.48 1.51
C LEU A 66 -29.04 20.50 1.61
N HIS A 67 -29.96 20.52 0.64
CA HIS A 67 -31.12 21.42 0.57
C HIS A 67 -32.42 20.70 0.90
N GLN A 68 -32.37 19.77 1.87
CA GLN A 68 -33.54 19.06 2.37
C GLN A 68 -33.77 19.30 3.86
N THR A 69 -35.00 19.11 4.28
CA THR A 69 -35.39 19.04 5.69
C THR A 69 -35.47 17.60 6.14
N ILE A 70 -34.87 17.29 7.27
CA ILE A 70 -34.97 15.99 7.95
C ILE A 70 -35.67 16.21 9.29
N ASN A 71 -36.50 15.25 9.72
CA ASN A 71 -37.25 15.18 11.00
C ASN A 71 -37.75 16.51 11.61
N ASN A 72 -39.05 16.59 11.89
CA ASN A 72 -39.68 17.73 12.59
C ASN A 72 -39.45 19.10 11.89
N GLY A 73 -39.10 19.11 10.61
CA GLY A 73 -38.92 20.33 9.80
C GLY A 73 -37.54 20.99 9.89
N SER A 74 -36.54 20.37 10.51
CA SER A 74 -35.20 20.95 10.65
C SER A 74 -34.37 20.84 9.37
N LYS A 75 -33.54 21.84 9.07
CA LYS A 75 -32.60 21.79 7.92
C LYS A 75 -31.50 20.75 8.17
N LEU A 76 -31.15 19.99 7.14
CA LEU A 76 -30.06 19.03 7.22
C LEU A 76 -28.71 19.71 7.47
N VAL A 77 -28.03 19.28 8.53
CA VAL A 77 -26.62 19.54 8.82
C VAL A 77 -25.87 18.22 8.81
N TYR A 78 -25.12 17.96 7.73
CA TYR A 78 -24.44 16.69 7.50
C TYR A 78 -22.99 16.77 8.00
N LEU A 79 -22.69 16.10 9.12
CA LEU A 79 -21.37 16.09 9.78
C LEU A 79 -20.74 14.69 9.82
N ASP A 80 -21.06 13.84 8.84
CA ASP A 80 -20.55 12.46 8.76
C ASP A 80 -19.78 12.20 7.45
N ASN A 81 -19.03 13.21 6.99
CA ASN A 81 -18.27 13.11 5.74
C ASN A 81 -17.16 12.04 5.79
N ALA A 82 -16.76 11.61 6.99
CA ALA A 82 -15.74 10.57 7.19
C ALA A 82 -16.24 9.17 6.82
N ALA A 83 -17.54 8.89 6.98
CA ALA A 83 -18.14 7.64 6.55
C ALA A 83 -18.38 7.62 5.03
N THR A 84 -18.93 8.70 4.47
CA THR A 84 -19.09 8.88 3.03
C THR A 84 -19.35 10.34 2.67
N SER A 85 -18.96 10.78 1.46
CA SER A 85 -19.11 12.15 1.00
C SER A 85 -20.33 12.33 0.08
N GLN A 86 -20.94 13.52 0.10
CA GLN A 86 -22.05 13.86 -0.78
C GLN A 86 -21.59 14.08 -2.23
N LYS A 87 -22.50 13.87 -3.18
CA LYS A 87 -22.21 13.98 -4.63
C LYS A 87 -22.84 15.25 -5.21
N PRO A 88 -22.10 16.06 -5.98
CA PRO A 88 -22.66 17.22 -6.66
C PRO A 88 -23.40 16.83 -7.96
N ILE A 89 -24.25 17.72 -8.48
CA ILE A 89 -24.97 17.52 -9.76
C ILE A 89 -24.00 17.69 -10.94
N PHE A 90 -23.91 16.69 -11.82
CA PHE A 90 -23.18 16.79 -13.09
C PHE A 90 -24.09 16.49 -14.31
N ARG A 91 -24.08 17.36 -15.33
CA ARG A 91 -24.87 17.25 -16.57
C ARG A 91 -24.25 16.25 -17.57
N ILE A 92 -25.03 15.28 -18.06
CA ILE A 92 -24.50 13.99 -18.52
C ILE A 92 -23.99 13.92 -19.98
N HIS A 93 -24.19 14.90 -20.88
CA HIS A 93 -23.78 14.73 -22.29
C HIS A 93 -22.54 15.51 -22.79
N TYR A 94 -21.99 16.44 -22.01
CA TYR A 94 -20.68 17.09 -22.27
C TYR A 94 -19.57 16.56 -21.34
N LEU A 95 -19.96 16.01 -20.18
CA LEU A 95 -19.03 15.47 -19.20
C LEU A 95 -18.46 14.10 -19.55
N SER A 96 -19.11 13.31 -20.41
CA SER A 96 -18.59 12.00 -20.76
C SER A 96 -17.28 12.09 -21.56
N ALA A 97 -17.22 12.92 -22.60
CA ALA A 97 -15.98 13.12 -23.37
C ALA A 97 -14.84 13.68 -22.50
N LYS A 98 -15.16 14.67 -21.65
CA LYS A 98 -14.20 15.27 -20.72
C LYS A 98 -13.77 14.32 -19.59
N ALA A 99 -14.64 13.40 -19.17
CA ALA A 99 -14.31 12.36 -18.19
C ALA A 99 -13.40 11.30 -18.83
N THR A 100 -13.69 10.86 -20.06
CA THR A 100 -12.83 9.95 -20.82
C THR A 100 -11.46 10.56 -21.05
N GLU A 101 -11.39 11.83 -21.50
CA GLU A 101 -10.12 12.55 -21.68
C GLU A 101 -9.30 12.60 -20.40
N LYS A 102 -9.92 12.96 -19.26
CA LYS A 102 -9.24 12.98 -17.96
C LYS A 102 -8.82 11.59 -17.47
N TYR A 103 -9.59 10.56 -17.78
CA TYR A 103 -9.29 9.19 -17.40
C TYR A 103 -8.09 8.65 -18.19
N GLU A 104 -8.05 8.87 -19.50
CA GLU A 104 -6.89 8.48 -20.32
C GLU A 104 -5.65 9.32 -19.98
N LEU A 105 -5.81 10.62 -19.70
CA LEU A 105 -4.70 11.45 -19.20
C LEU A 105 -4.14 10.93 -17.86
N ALA A 106 -4.99 10.40 -16.98
CA ALA A 106 -4.54 9.79 -15.74
C ALA A 106 -3.70 8.53 -16.03
N ARG A 107 -4.07 7.74 -17.04
CA ARG A 107 -3.31 6.58 -17.49
C ARG A 107 -1.93 6.96 -18.02
N GLU A 108 -1.85 7.99 -18.87
CA GLU A 108 -0.58 8.52 -19.39
C GLU A 108 0.35 9.00 -18.28
N LYS A 109 -0.20 9.68 -17.25
CA LYS A 109 0.60 10.11 -16.10
C LYS A 109 1.18 8.94 -15.31
N VAL A 110 0.42 7.87 -15.11
CA VAL A 110 0.91 6.66 -14.44
C VAL A 110 1.97 5.96 -15.28
N ALA A 111 1.76 5.85 -16.59
CA ALA A 111 2.74 5.28 -17.52
C ALA A 111 4.07 6.03 -17.46
N ALA A 112 4.04 7.37 -17.52
CA ALA A 112 5.23 8.19 -17.38
C ALA A 112 5.90 8.05 -16.00
N PHE A 113 5.11 7.93 -14.92
CA PHE A 113 5.64 7.79 -13.57
C PHE A 113 6.46 6.51 -13.37
N ILE A 114 6.05 5.40 -14.01
CA ILE A 114 6.78 4.12 -13.95
C ILE A 114 7.66 3.86 -15.18
N ASN A 115 7.75 4.84 -16.10
CA ASN A 115 8.48 4.72 -17.36
C ASN A 115 8.05 3.51 -18.21
N ALA A 116 6.73 3.28 -18.33
CA ALA A 116 6.15 2.33 -19.28
C ALA A 116 6.30 2.85 -20.72
N GLU A 117 6.41 1.96 -21.70
CA GLU A 117 6.58 2.35 -23.11
C GLU A 117 5.29 2.96 -23.64
N GLU A 118 4.15 2.40 -23.24
CA GLU A 118 2.84 2.84 -23.72
C GLU A 118 1.80 2.90 -22.60
N SER A 119 0.89 3.89 -22.68
CA SER A 119 -0.18 4.03 -21.68
C SER A 119 -1.12 2.82 -21.64
N ARG A 120 -1.29 2.10 -22.75
CA ARG A 120 -2.13 0.89 -22.84
C ARG A 120 -1.63 -0.29 -22.02
N GLU A 121 -0.38 -0.26 -21.55
CA GLU A 121 0.18 -1.28 -20.64
C GLU A 121 -0.34 -1.11 -19.20
N ILE A 122 -0.93 0.06 -18.88
CA ILE A 122 -1.47 0.35 -17.55
C ILE A 122 -2.91 -0.15 -17.46
N VAL A 123 -3.18 -1.09 -16.56
CA VAL A 123 -4.54 -1.55 -16.23
C VAL A 123 -4.93 -1.06 -14.85
N PHE A 124 -5.99 -0.26 -14.75
CA PHE A 124 -6.51 0.21 -13.47
C PHE A 124 -7.31 -0.88 -12.77
N THR A 125 -6.95 -1.16 -11.51
CA THR A 125 -7.66 -2.04 -10.59
C THR A 125 -7.98 -1.30 -9.29
N ARG A 126 -8.80 -1.88 -8.43
CA ARG A 126 -9.13 -1.34 -7.10
C ARG A 126 -7.91 -1.25 -6.19
N ASN A 127 -6.98 -2.20 -6.29
CA ASN A 127 -5.74 -2.25 -5.52
C ASN A 127 -4.73 -3.25 -6.11
N ALA A 128 -3.51 -3.28 -5.56
CA ALA A 128 -2.45 -4.20 -5.99
C ALA A 128 -2.84 -5.69 -5.82
N THR A 129 -3.60 -6.03 -4.78
CA THR A 129 -4.13 -7.40 -4.60
C THR A 129 -4.99 -7.84 -5.78
N GLU A 130 -5.88 -6.97 -6.27
CA GLU A 130 -6.69 -7.25 -7.46
C GLU A 130 -5.84 -7.31 -8.73
N ALA A 131 -4.81 -6.47 -8.86
CA ALA A 131 -3.89 -6.53 -9.99
C ALA A 131 -3.14 -7.88 -10.07
N ILE A 132 -2.63 -8.39 -8.94
CA ILE A 132 -1.99 -9.71 -8.88
C ILE A 132 -2.99 -10.82 -9.22
N ASN A 133 -4.23 -10.73 -8.70
CA ASN A 133 -5.27 -11.70 -9.04
C ASN A 133 -5.63 -11.65 -10.53
N LEU A 134 -5.67 -10.47 -11.15
CA LEU A 134 -5.91 -10.34 -12.59
C LEU A 134 -4.87 -11.14 -13.38
N VAL A 135 -3.58 -11.03 -13.04
CA VAL A 135 -2.50 -11.80 -13.70
C VAL A 135 -2.63 -13.30 -13.40
N ALA A 136 -2.82 -13.68 -12.14
CA ALA A 136 -2.95 -15.08 -11.75
C ALA A 136 -4.14 -15.79 -12.44
N TYR A 137 -5.28 -15.12 -12.56
CA TYR A 137 -6.47 -15.69 -13.19
C TYR A 137 -6.42 -15.66 -14.71
N SER A 138 -5.94 -14.57 -15.32
CA SER A 138 -5.92 -14.46 -16.79
C SER A 138 -4.77 -15.25 -17.42
N TRP A 139 -3.55 -15.00 -16.94
CA TRP A 139 -2.33 -15.62 -17.46
C TRP A 139 -2.04 -16.94 -16.75
N GLY A 140 -2.09 -16.96 -15.41
CA GLY A 140 -1.71 -18.14 -14.63
C GLY A 140 -2.49 -19.41 -14.99
N PHE A 141 -3.82 -19.33 -15.09
CA PHE A 141 -4.64 -20.49 -15.49
C PHE A 141 -4.48 -20.92 -16.95
N THR A 142 -4.09 -20.00 -17.82
CA THR A 142 -3.99 -20.26 -19.26
C THR A 142 -2.60 -20.80 -19.63
N ASN A 143 -1.57 -20.40 -18.90
CA ASN A 143 -0.17 -20.63 -19.25
C ASN A 143 0.54 -21.67 -18.38
N LEU A 144 0.13 -21.85 -17.12
CA LEU A 144 0.76 -22.83 -16.22
C LEU A 144 0.15 -24.22 -16.35
N LYS A 145 1.01 -25.23 -16.35
CA LYS A 145 0.65 -26.64 -16.47
C LYS A 145 1.21 -27.44 -15.29
N SER A 146 0.80 -28.70 -15.20
CA SER A 146 1.28 -29.58 -14.14
C SER A 146 2.79 -29.78 -14.24
N GLY A 147 3.49 -29.55 -13.13
CA GLY A 147 4.95 -29.63 -13.05
C GLY A 147 5.70 -28.37 -13.46
N ASP A 148 5.04 -27.34 -13.98
CA ASP A 148 5.65 -26.02 -14.14
C ASP A 148 5.93 -25.40 -12.77
N GLU A 149 6.96 -24.56 -12.69
CA GLU A 149 7.45 -24.00 -11.43
C GLU A 149 7.19 -22.49 -11.36
N VAL A 150 6.67 -22.05 -10.22
CA VAL A 150 6.56 -20.64 -9.84
C VAL A 150 7.45 -20.40 -8.64
N VAL A 151 8.41 -19.50 -8.76
CA VAL A 151 9.37 -19.19 -7.70
C VAL A 151 8.94 -17.92 -6.96
N LEU A 152 8.88 -17.98 -5.64
CA LEU A 152 8.56 -16.88 -4.73
C LEU A 152 9.63 -16.76 -3.64
N THR A 153 9.60 -15.69 -2.84
CA THR A 153 10.38 -15.61 -1.59
C THR A 153 9.52 -15.99 -0.38
N ILE A 154 10.15 -16.39 0.73
CA ILE A 154 9.42 -16.59 2.01
C ILE A 154 8.90 -15.28 2.61
N ALA A 155 9.43 -14.15 2.17
CA ALA A 155 9.08 -12.81 2.65
C ALA A 155 7.96 -12.13 1.82
N GLU A 156 7.27 -12.88 0.96
CA GLU A 156 6.18 -12.34 0.16
C GLU A 156 4.96 -11.95 1.00
N HIS A 157 4.32 -10.84 0.61
CA HIS A 157 3.04 -10.45 1.20
C HIS A 157 1.96 -11.48 0.81
N HIS A 158 1.00 -11.76 1.71
CA HIS A 158 -0.06 -12.76 1.45
C HIS A 158 -0.82 -12.55 0.14
N SER A 159 -1.04 -11.31 -0.29
CA SER A 159 -1.67 -11.01 -1.60
C SER A 159 -0.86 -11.47 -2.80
N ALA A 160 0.46 -11.64 -2.64
CA ALA A 160 1.37 -12.17 -3.64
C ALA A 160 1.60 -13.69 -3.50
N ILE A 161 1.14 -14.35 -2.42
CA ILE A 161 1.27 -15.81 -2.24
C ILE A 161 -0.03 -16.55 -2.60
N VAL A 162 -1.15 -16.11 -2.01
CA VAL A 162 -2.43 -16.82 -2.06
C VAL A 162 -2.95 -17.04 -3.49
N PRO A 163 -2.88 -16.07 -4.42
CA PRO A 163 -3.33 -16.30 -5.79
C PRO A 163 -2.56 -17.43 -6.49
N TRP A 164 -1.24 -17.52 -6.30
CA TRP A 164 -0.42 -18.56 -6.91
C TRP A 164 -0.61 -19.92 -6.24
N GLN A 165 -0.91 -19.97 -4.95
CA GLN A 165 -1.35 -21.21 -4.30
C GLN A 165 -2.63 -21.74 -4.95
N PHE A 166 -3.60 -20.86 -5.21
CA PHE A 166 -4.85 -21.24 -5.87
C PHE A 166 -4.61 -21.70 -7.31
N VAL A 167 -3.75 -21.00 -8.06
CA VAL A 167 -3.38 -21.41 -9.43
C VAL A 167 -2.66 -22.77 -9.42
N ALA A 168 -1.69 -22.97 -8.53
CA ALA A 168 -0.97 -24.23 -8.36
C ALA A 168 -1.92 -25.40 -8.05
N GLN A 169 -2.89 -25.21 -7.15
CA GLN A 169 -3.88 -26.23 -6.80
C GLN A 169 -4.75 -26.68 -7.99
N LYS A 170 -4.99 -25.80 -8.97
CA LYS A 170 -5.84 -26.09 -10.13
C LYS A 170 -5.06 -26.59 -11.34
N THR A 171 -3.86 -26.07 -11.55
CA THR A 171 -3.01 -26.39 -12.72
C THR A 171 -2.04 -27.53 -12.45
N GLY A 172 -1.75 -27.81 -11.18
CA GLY A 172 -0.69 -28.74 -10.77
C GLY A 172 0.71 -28.14 -10.85
N ALA A 173 0.84 -26.81 -11.00
CA ALA A 173 2.13 -26.12 -10.89
C ALA A 173 2.70 -26.24 -9.47
N VAL A 174 4.02 -26.15 -9.34
CA VAL A 174 4.76 -26.29 -8.09
C VAL A 174 5.27 -24.93 -7.65
N LEU A 175 4.98 -24.56 -6.40
CA LEU A 175 5.54 -23.35 -5.79
C LEU A 175 6.88 -23.67 -5.14
N LYS A 176 7.90 -22.90 -5.47
CA LYS A 176 9.22 -22.92 -4.81
C LYS A 176 9.43 -21.63 -4.04
N PHE A 177 9.99 -21.72 -2.84
CA PHE A 177 10.22 -20.57 -1.97
C PHE A 177 11.70 -20.39 -1.71
N VAL A 178 12.20 -19.20 -1.99
CA VAL A 178 13.55 -18.73 -1.68
C VAL A 178 13.57 -18.22 -0.25
N ASP A 179 14.48 -18.79 0.54
CA ASP A 179 14.76 -18.44 1.92
C ASP A 179 15.53 -17.12 2.02
N LEU A 180 15.72 -16.69 3.27
CA LEU A 180 16.56 -15.54 3.60
C LEU A 180 17.97 -16.03 3.93
N ASN A 181 18.96 -15.21 3.59
CA ASN A 181 20.35 -15.41 4.00
C ASN A 181 20.59 -14.90 5.44
N GLU A 182 21.84 -14.92 5.88
CA GLU A 182 22.26 -14.48 7.23
C GLU A 182 21.96 -13.00 7.51
N ASP A 183 21.82 -12.17 6.47
CA ASP A 183 21.50 -10.74 6.57
C ASP A 183 19.98 -10.48 6.54
N GLU A 184 19.14 -11.52 6.63
CA GLU A 184 17.68 -11.46 6.50
C GLU A 184 17.22 -10.87 5.16
N VAL A 185 18.01 -11.09 4.11
CA VAL A 185 17.77 -10.67 2.72
C VAL A 185 17.48 -11.91 1.87
N ALA A 186 16.62 -11.79 0.85
CA ALA A 186 16.35 -12.90 -0.07
C ALA A 186 17.65 -13.46 -0.68
N ASP A 187 17.88 -14.77 -0.55
CA ASP A 187 19.09 -15.42 -1.04
C ASP A 187 19.10 -15.48 -2.58
N VAL A 188 19.87 -14.58 -3.18
CA VAL A 188 20.01 -14.47 -4.63
C VAL A 188 20.72 -15.68 -5.24
N VAL A 189 21.60 -16.35 -4.49
CA VAL A 189 22.29 -17.57 -4.96
C VAL A 189 21.28 -18.70 -5.02
N GLN A 190 20.52 -18.91 -3.94
CA GLN A 190 19.46 -19.91 -3.91
C GLN A 190 18.39 -19.64 -4.97
N LEU A 191 17.99 -18.37 -5.19
CA LEU A 191 17.06 -17.99 -6.25
C LEU A 191 17.57 -18.43 -7.64
N LYS A 192 18.85 -18.22 -7.95
CA LYS A 192 19.45 -18.63 -9.23
C LYS A 192 19.46 -20.15 -9.38
N GLU A 193 19.78 -20.87 -8.32
CA GLU A 193 19.82 -22.34 -8.33
C GLU A 193 18.42 -22.96 -8.46
N MET A 194 17.39 -22.28 -7.95
CA MET A 194 16.00 -22.74 -8.06
C MET A 194 15.43 -22.61 -9.47
N ILE A 195 15.99 -21.73 -10.29
CA ILE A 195 15.50 -21.51 -11.65
C ILE A 195 15.96 -22.63 -12.56
N SER A 196 15.00 -23.24 -13.23
CA SER A 196 15.18 -24.40 -14.09
C SER A 196 14.41 -24.22 -15.41
N SER A 197 14.54 -25.17 -16.33
CA SER A 197 13.74 -25.19 -17.57
C SER A 197 12.23 -25.31 -17.35
N LYS A 198 11.82 -25.68 -16.12
CA LYS A 198 10.41 -25.74 -15.71
C LYS A 198 9.91 -24.45 -15.09
N THR A 199 10.79 -23.50 -14.75
CA THR A 199 10.38 -22.21 -14.21
C THR A 199 9.66 -21.41 -15.28
N LYS A 200 8.43 -20.99 -14.97
CA LYS A 200 7.58 -20.19 -15.87
C LYS A 200 7.28 -18.81 -15.34
N LEU A 201 7.43 -18.61 -14.04
CA LEU A 201 7.14 -17.34 -13.40
C LEU A 201 7.98 -17.17 -12.14
N VAL A 202 8.50 -15.96 -11.95
CA VAL A 202 9.15 -15.52 -10.72
C VAL A 202 8.33 -14.38 -10.14
N VAL A 203 7.89 -14.50 -8.89
CA VAL A 203 7.05 -13.52 -8.20
C VAL A 203 7.78 -13.05 -6.96
N VAL A 204 8.29 -11.83 -7.01
CA VAL A 204 9.05 -11.23 -5.91
C VAL A 204 8.61 -9.80 -5.63
N HIS A 205 8.68 -9.41 -4.36
CA HIS A 205 8.53 -8.01 -3.98
C HIS A 205 9.71 -7.17 -4.43
N HIS A 206 9.49 -5.88 -4.70
CA HIS A 206 10.57 -4.93 -4.93
C HIS A 206 11.22 -4.50 -3.60
N ILE A 207 10.38 -4.23 -2.61
CA ILE A 207 10.76 -3.91 -1.22
C ILE A 207 9.84 -4.71 -0.30
N SER A 208 10.40 -5.45 0.65
CA SER A 208 9.62 -6.18 1.64
C SER A 208 8.93 -5.20 2.59
N ASN A 209 7.63 -5.36 2.80
CA ASN A 209 6.87 -4.55 3.73
C ASN A 209 7.14 -4.90 5.21
N THR A 210 7.77 -6.05 5.46
CA THR A 210 8.09 -6.54 6.81
C THR A 210 9.55 -6.30 7.15
N LEU A 211 10.46 -6.72 6.27
CA LEU A 211 11.90 -6.65 6.51
C LEU A 211 12.53 -5.34 6.02
N GLY A 212 11.81 -4.56 5.21
CA GLY A 212 12.35 -3.34 4.60
C GLY A 212 13.47 -3.59 3.58
N MET A 213 13.76 -4.85 3.27
CA MET A 213 14.84 -5.24 2.38
C MET A 213 14.46 -5.07 0.92
N PHE A 214 15.44 -4.69 0.10
CA PHE A 214 15.29 -4.41 -1.32
C PHE A 214 15.76 -5.60 -2.15
N VAL A 215 14.91 -6.10 -3.03
CA VAL A 215 15.29 -7.14 -4.00
C VAL A 215 15.61 -6.47 -5.33
N ARG A 216 16.84 -6.64 -5.78
CA ARG A 216 17.28 -6.03 -7.04
C ARG A 216 16.73 -6.80 -8.23
N LEU A 217 15.63 -6.29 -8.80
CA LEU A 217 14.88 -6.90 -9.92
C LEU A 217 15.71 -7.14 -11.18
N SER A 218 16.80 -6.39 -11.40
CA SER A 218 17.70 -6.64 -12.54
C SER A 218 18.30 -8.05 -12.54
N PHE A 219 18.43 -8.68 -11.36
CA PHE A 219 18.85 -10.08 -11.27
C PHE A 219 17.77 -11.06 -11.71
N CYS A 220 16.49 -10.75 -11.51
CA CYS A 220 15.39 -11.61 -11.95
C CYS A 220 15.21 -11.53 -13.48
N MET A 221 15.26 -10.32 -14.05
CA MET A 221 15.11 -10.12 -15.51
C MET A 221 16.26 -10.73 -16.34
N LEU A 222 17.46 -10.88 -15.77
CA LEU A 222 18.58 -11.55 -16.44
C LEU A 222 18.38 -13.07 -16.58
N ILE A 223 17.52 -13.66 -15.76
CA ILE A 223 17.35 -15.11 -15.71
C ILE A 223 16.27 -15.58 -16.70
N ASP A 224 15.32 -14.71 -17.08
CA ASP A 224 14.27 -14.99 -18.08
C ASP A 224 14.79 -15.08 -19.55
N HIS A 225 16.07 -14.76 -19.80
CA HIS A 225 16.68 -14.79 -21.13
C HIS A 225 17.71 -15.92 -21.36
N VAL A 226 17.79 -16.90 -20.46
CA VAL A 226 18.62 -18.12 -20.61
C VAL A 226 17.71 -19.31 -20.89
#